data_AF-A0A410G0V4-F1
#
_entry.id   AF-A0A410G0V4-F1
#
_cell.length_a   1.000
_cell.length_b   1.000
_cell.length_c   1.000
_cell.angle_alpha   90.00
_cell.angle_beta   90.00
_cell.angle_gamma   90.00
#
_symmetry.space_group_name_H-M   'P 1'
#
loop_
_entity.id
_entity.type
_entity.pdbx_description
1 polymer ?
#
loop_
_entity_poly.entity_id
_entity_poly.type
_entity_poly.pdbx_seq_one_letter_code
_entity_poly.pdbx_strand_id
1 'polypeptide(L)'
;MKKITDGFYLADINYWYDREVSLDIELMAEYIENNEINNQNALDSYYKYKEVDAIHNGEYDVQFIETFRNLDNLALHSIEEIYKDFYPQLNRHSTLVIIMGMFEKRFTSLCAFAQRQYKIKTDLKEIRKRQPTL
;
A
#
# COMPACT_ATOMS: atom_id res chain seq x y z
N MET A 1 38.47 24.71 30.78
CA MET A 1 37.80 24.20 29.57
C MET A 1 37.04 22.94 29.95
N LYS A 2 35.69 22.99 30.00
CA LYS A 2 34.86 21.82 30.33
C LYS A 2 34.82 20.87 29.12
N LYS A 3 35.18 19.61 29.35
CA LYS A 3 35.01 18.52 28.39
C LYS A 3 33.54 18.44 27.98
N ILE A 4 33.25 18.58 26.70
CA ILE A 4 31.96 18.25 26.12
C ILE A 4 31.94 16.72 26.06
N THR A 5 31.15 16.12 26.95
CA THR A 5 30.83 14.69 26.94
C THR A 5 30.07 14.36 25.66
N ASP A 6 30.51 13.30 24.97
CA ASP A 6 29.86 12.64 23.84
C ASP A 6 28.46 12.12 24.24
N GLY A 7 27.50 13.03 24.36
CA GLY A 7 26.09 12.73 24.48
C GLY A 7 25.54 12.43 23.09
N PHE A 8 25.29 11.15 22.84
CA PHE A 8 24.57 10.63 21.66
C PHE A 8 23.34 11.49 21.34
N TYR A 9 23.23 12.04 20.12
CA TYR A 9 22.14 12.93 19.68
C TYR A 9 20.83 12.16 19.41
N LEU A 10 20.27 11.48 20.42
CA LEU A 10 18.93 10.86 20.38
C LEU A 10 17.83 11.88 20.06
N ALA A 11 18.04 13.15 20.42
CA ALA A 11 17.09 14.23 20.18
C ALA A 11 16.81 14.51 18.69
N ASP A 12 17.79 14.31 17.80
CA ASP A 12 17.66 14.63 16.37
C ASP A 12 16.89 13.55 15.60
N ILE A 13 17.06 12.27 15.96
CA ILE A 13 16.28 11.16 15.38
C ILE A 13 14.83 11.23 15.85
N ASN A 14 14.60 11.51 17.14
CA ASN A 14 13.25 11.69 17.66
C ASN A 14 12.55 12.87 16.98
N TYR A 15 13.27 13.97 16.74
CA TYR A 15 12.74 15.11 16.00
C TYR A 15 12.40 14.78 14.54
N TRP A 16 13.25 14.01 13.84
CA TRP A 16 12.93 13.52 12.48
C TRP A 16 11.69 12.64 12.49
N TYR A 17 11.58 11.68 13.42
CA TYR A 17 10.41 10.81 13.52
C TYR A 17 9.13 11.60 13.80
N ASP A 18 9.15 12.44 14.84
CA ASP A 18 7.99 13.21 15.31
C ASP A 18 7.48 14.20 14.26
N ARG A 19 8.37 14.75 13.42
CA ARG A 19 8.02 15.78 12.43
C ARG A 19 7.79 15.25 11.03
N GLU A 20 8.51 14.20 10.62
CA GLU A 20 8.56 13.77 9.23
C GLU A 20 7.96 12.37 8.99
N VAL A 21 7.76 11.55 10.03
CA VAL A 21 7.37 10.14 9.85
C VAL A 21 6.05 9.81 10.53
N SER A 22 5.79 10.37 11.71
CA SER A 22 4.58 10.15 12.50
C SER A 22 3.30 10.34 11.67
N LEU A 23 3.19 11.49 11.00
CA LEU A 23 2.05 11.83 10.13
C LEU A 23 1.89 10.85 8.96
N ASP A 24 3.00 10.42 8.36
CA ASP A 24 2.96 9.48 7.24
C ASP A 24 2.49 8.10 7.70
N ILE A 25 2.88 7.65 8.89
CA ILE A 25 2.41 6.39 9.47
C ILE A 25 0.90 6.47 9.76
N GLU A 26 0.43 7.57 10.35
CA GLU A 26 -1.00 7.79 10.59
C GLU A 26 -1.80 7.79 9.29
N LEU A 27 -1.31 8.49 8.26
CA LEU A 27 -1.93 8.51 6.93
C LEU A 27 -1.96 7.12 6.27
N MET A 28 -0.88 6.34 6.42
CA MET A 28 -0.86 4.96 5.92
C MET A 28 -1.88 4.07 6.63
N ALA A 29 -2.00 4.20 7.95
CA ALA A 29 -2.97 3.43 8.73
C ALA A 29 -4.41 3.76 8.31
N GLU A 30 -4.75 5.06 8.24
CA GLU A 30 -6.06 5.52 7.79
C GLU A 30 -6.37 5.06 6.35
N TYR A 31 -5.37 5.12 5.47
CA TYR A 31 -5.52 4.66 4.09
C TYR A 31 -5.79 3.15 3.98
N ILE A 32 -5.14 2.32 4.81
CA ILE A 32 -5.43 0.88 4.88
C ILE A 32 -6.88 0.66 5.33
N GLU A 33 -7.28 1.30 6.43
CA GLU A 33 -8.62 1.14 7.01
C GLU A 33 -9.70 1.55 6.01
N ASN A 34 -9.55 2.71 5.38
CA ASN A 34 -10.49 3.19 4.38
C ASN A 34 -10.57 2.25 3.16
N ASN A 35 -9.47 1.60 2.74
CA ASN A 35 -9.52 0.62 1.67
C ASN A 35 -10.30 -0.65 2.05
N GLU A 36 -10.16 -1.13 3.28
CA GLU A 36 -10.95 -2.28 3.75
C GLU A 36 -12.44 -1.93 3.89
N ILE A 37 -12.76 -0.73 4.37
CA ILE A 37 -14.13 -0.21 4.39
C ILE A 37 -14.70 -0.16 2.96
N ASN A 38 -13.93 0.34 2.00
CA ASN A 38 -14.37 0.42 0.59
C ASN A 38 -14.56 -0.97 -0.04
N ASN A 39 -13.71 -1.95 0.30
CA ASN A 39 -13.89 -3.34 -0.13
C ASN A 39 -15.22 -3.90 0.37
N GLN A 40 -15.51 -3.72 1.66
CA GLN A 40 -16.76 -4.19 2.25
C GLN A 40 -17.98 -3.47 1.66
N ASN A 41 -17.92 -2.15 1.51
CA ASN A 41 -18.98 -1.36 0.90
C ASN A 41 -19.29 -1.79 -0.54
N ALA A 42 -18.26 -2.18 -1.30
CA ALA A 42 -18.43 -2.70 -2.66
C ALA A 42 -19.18 -4.04 -2.65
N LEU A 43 -18.82 -4.95 -1.74
CA LEU A 43 -19.50 -6.24 -1.56
C LEU A 43 -20.95 -6.07 -1.10
N ASP A 44 -21.18 -5.21 -0.12
CA ASP A 44 -22.53 -4.91 0.39
C ASP A 44 -23.39 -4.28 -0.71
N SER A 45 -22.81 -3.39 -1.51
CA SER A 45 -23.47 -2.79 -2.67
C SER A 45 -23.85 -3.85 -3.71
N TYR A 46 -22.96 -4.80 -3.96
CA TYR A 46 -23.25 -5.91 -4.86
C TYR A 46 -24.45 -6.73 -4.36
N TYR A 47 -24.47 -7.16 -3.10
CA TYR A 47 -25.62 -7.91 -2.57
C TYR A 47 -26.92 -7.10 -2.53
N LYS A 48 -26.83 -5.80 -2.30
CA LYS A 48 -28.00 -4.92 -2.19
C LYS A 48 -28.63 -4.56 -3.53
N TYR A 49 -27.82 -4.42 -4.57
CA TYR A 49 -28.25 -3.82 -5.84
C TYR A 49 -28.03 -4.74 -7.05
N LYS A 50 -27.60 -5.98 -6.87
CA LYS A 50 -27.59 -6.95 -7.95
C LYS A 50 -29.01 -7.22 -8.45
N GLU A 51 -29.13 -7.39 -9.75
CA GLU A 51 -30.36 -7.77 -10.43
C GLU A 51 -30.25 -9.23 -10.87
N VAL A 52 -31.34 -9.99 -10.77
CA VAL A 52 -31.39 -11.39 -11.19
C VAL A 52 -32.57 -11.56 -12.11
N ASP A 53 -32.28 -11.81 -13.38
CA ASP A 53 -33.27 -12.04 -14.43
C ASP A 53 -33.32 -13.53 -14.76
N ALA A 54 -34.53 -14.05 -15.03
CA ALA A 54 -34.72 -15.40 -15.52
C ALA A 54 -34.96 -15.36 -17.03
N ILE A 55 -34.08 -15.98 -17.82
CA ILE A 55 -34.25 -16.19 -19.25
C ILE A 55 -34.80 -17.59 -19.49
N HIS A 56 -35.93 -17.67 -20.18
CA HIS A 56 -36.55 -18.93 -20.59
C HIS A 56 -36.01 -19.40 -21.94
N ASN A 57 -35.26 -20.51 -21.94
CA ASN A 57 -34.76 -21.17 -23.14
C ASN A 57 -35.69 -22.33 -23.53
N GLY A 58 -36.94 -22.02 -23.87
CA GLY A 58 -37.97 -23.01 -24.22
C GLY A 58 -38.92 -23.33 -23.06
N GLU A 59 -39.68 -24.42 -23.16
CA GLU A 59 -40.78 -24.75 -22.22
C GLU A 59 -40.29 -25.22 -20.84
N TYR A 60 -39.04 -25.70 -20.70
CA TYR A 60 -38.57 -26.34 -19.47
C TYR A 60 -37.19 -25.85 -18.98
N ASP A 61 -36.50 -25.00 -19.73
CA ASP A 61 -35.16 -24.52 -19.36
C ASP A 61 -35.23 -23.05 -18.93
N VAL A 62 -34.75 -22.79 -17.72
CA VAL A 62 -34.70 -21.45 -17.13
C VAL A 62 -33.26 -21.18 -16.71
N GLN A 63 -32.66 -20.19 -17.34
CA GLN A 63 -31.32 -19.72 -17.00
C GLN A 63 -31.43 -18.45 -16.17
N PHE A 64 -30.75 -18.39 -15.03
CA PHE A 64 -30.68 -17.17 -14.21
C PHE A 64 -29.46 -16.36 -14.59
N ILE A 65 -29.68 -15.11 -14.97
CA ILE A 65 -28.63 -14.14 -15.24
C ILE A 65 -28.60 -13.16 -14.09
N GLU A 66 -27.44 -13.08 -13.46
CA GLU A 66 -27.16 -12.06 -12.48
C GLU A 66 -26.44 -10.90 -13.17
N THR A 67 -26.86 -9.67 -12.88
CA THR A 67 -26.22 -8.46 -13.38
C THR A 67 -25.93 -7.46 -12.27
N PHE A 68 -24.81 -6.76 -12.36
CA PHE A 68 -24.44 -5.68 -11.46
C PHE A 68 -23.39 -4.77 -12.11
N ARG A 69 -23.65 -3.45 -12.15
CA ARG A 69 -22.73 -2.43 -12.72
C ARG A 69 -22.19 -2.78 -14.11
N ASN A 70 -23.08 -3.21 -15.02
CA ASN A 70 -22.76 -3.64 -16.40
C ASN A 70 -21.90 -4.91 -16.49
N LEU A 71 -21.75 -5.66 -15.40
CA LEU A 71 -21.24 -7.02 -15.41
C LEU A 71 -22.44 -7.97 -15.43
N ASP A 72 -22.32 -9.06 -16.18
CA ASP A 72 -23.27 -10.17 -16.17
C ASP A 72 -22.53 -11.49 -15.92
N ASN A 73 -23.24 -12.47 -15.40
CA ASN A 73 -22.69 -13.81 -15.17
C ASN A 73 -22.63 -14.68 -16.46
N LEU A 74 -23.03 -14.13 -17.61
CA LEU A 74 -22.89 -14.80 -18.90
C LEU A 74 -21.47 -14.68 -19.44
N ALA A 75 -20.89 -13.48 -19.31
CA ALA A 75 -19.51 -13.19 -19.70
C ALA A 75 -18.50 -13.56 -18.60
N LEU A 76 -18.94 -13.53 -17.34
CA LEU A 76 -18.11 -13.78 -16.17
C LEU A 76 -18.68 -14.96 -15.38
N HIS A 77 -17.88 -15.98 -15.08
CA HIS A 77 -18.39 -17.17 -14.38
C HIS A 77 -19.14 -16.87 -13.07
N SER A 78 -18.72 -15.85 -12.31
CA SER A 78 -19.40 -15.39 -11.11
C SER A 78 -19.08 -13.92 -10.81
N ILE A 79 -20.11 -13.07 -10.74
CA ILE A 79 -19.94 -11.68 -10.28
C ILE A 79 -19.67 -11.65 -8.78
N GLU A 80 -20.27 -12.57 -8.00
CA GLU A 80 -20.01 -12.68 -6.57
C GLU A 80 -18.51 -12.86 -6.29
N GLU A 81 -17.86 -13.76 -7.01
CA GLU A 81 -16.42 -14.05 -6.84
C GLU A 81 -15.56 -12.80 -7.11
N ILE A 82 -15.98 -11.95 -8.06
CA ILE A 82 -15.29 -10.69 -8.35
C ILE A 82 -15.32 -9.77 -7.14
N TYR A 83 -16.48 -9.55 -6.54
CA TYR A 83 -16.60 -8.60 -5.42
C TYR A 83 -16.14 -9.18 -4.08
N LYS A 84 -16.21 -10.50 -3.93
CA LYS A 84 -15.81 -11.19 -2.71
C LYS A 84 -14.31 -11.44 -2.64
N ASP A 85 -13.70 -11.84 -3.76
CA ASP A 85 -12.33 -12.36 -3.78
C ASP A 85 -11.40 -11.48 -4.62
N PHE A 86 -11.71 -11.24 -5.90
CA PHE A 86 -10.76 -10.57 -6.80
C PHE A 86 -10.58 -9.08 -6.52
N TYR A 87 -11.67 -8.33 -6.36
CA TYR A 87 -11.64 -6.89 -6.15
C TYR A 87 -10.93 -6.51 -4.83
N PRO A 88 -11.25 -7.13 -3.68
CA PRO A 88 -10.53 -6.85 -2.44
C PRO A 88 -9.04 -7.20 -2.52
N GLN A 89 -8.69 -8.33 -3.15
CA GLN A 89 -7.29 -8.72 -3.33
C GLN A 89 -6.51 -7.72 -4.18
N LEU A 90 -7.11 -7.28 -5.30
CA LEU A 90 -6.52 -6.26 -6.15
C LEU A 90 -6.29 -4.96 -5.37
N ASN A 91 -7.30 -4.50 -4.63
CA ASN A 91 -7.22 -3.26 -3.86
C ASN A 91 -6.17 -3.33 -2.75
N ARG A 92 -6.08 -4.46 -2.03
CA ARG A 92 -5.03 -4.73 -1.03
C ARG A 92 -3.64 -4.73 -1.64
N HIS A 93 -3.47 -5.35 -2.81
CA HIS A 93 -2.20 -5.37 -3.51
C HIS A 93 -1.76 -3.95 -3.90
N SER A 94 -2.67 -3.17 -4.50
CA SER A 94 -2.40 -1.76 -4.82
C SER A 94 -2.07 -0.94 -3.58
N THR A 95 -2.77 -1.17 -2.47
CA THR A 95 -2.51 -0.52 -1.18
C THR A 95 -1.10 -0.82 -0.68
N LEU A 96 -0.68 -2.09 -0.73
CA LEU A 96 0.67 -2.50 -0.34
C LEU A 96 1.75 -1.80 -1.16
N VAL A 97 1.57 -1.70 -2.49
CA VAL A 97 2.53 -1.02 -3.38
C VAL A 97 2.69 0.45 -3.01
N ILE A 98 1.58 1.14 -2.73
CA ILE A 98 1.60 2.56 -2.33
C ILE A 98 2.35 2.74 -1.00
N ILE A 99 2.02 1.92 0.01
CA ILE A 99 2.66 1.94 1.32
C ILE A 99 4.17 1.70 1.21
N MET A 100 4.58 0.70 0.42
CA MET A 100 5.99 0.41 0.18
C MET A 100 6.72 1.59 -0.48
N GLY A 101 6.08 2.28 -1.43
CA GLY A 101 6.64 3.50 -2.03
C GLY A 101 6.81 4.63 -1.01
N MET A 102 5.88 4.80 -0.08
CA MET A 102 6.03 5.77 1.01
C MET A 102 7.17 5.40 1.96
N PHE A 103 7.30 4.13 2.33
CA PHE A 103 8.43 3.65 3.13
C PHE A 103 9.77 3.87 2.42
N GLU A 104 9.88 3.54 1.13
CA GLU A 104 11.11 3.74 0.35
C GLU A 104 11.53 5.21 0.33
N LYS A 105 10.56 6.12 0.13
CA LYS A 105 10.80 7.56 0.18
C LYS A 105 11.31 8.01 1.55
N ARG A 106 10.71 7.53 2.64
CA ARG A 106 11.14 7.90 4.01
C ARG A 106 12.49 7.29 4.37
N PHE A 107 12.76 6.07 3.94
CA PHE A 107 14.05 5.43 4.13
C PHE A 107 15.16 6.18 3.39
N THR A 108 14.90 6.64 2.17
CA THR A 108 15.83 7.48 1.41
C THR A 108 16.07 8.82 2.08
N SER A 109 15.02 9.45 2.62
CA SER A 109 15.14 10.68 3.44
C SER A 109 16.01 10.46 4.68
N LEU A 110 15.81 9.35 5.39
CA LEU A 110 16.63 8.98 6.56
C LEU A 110 18.10 8.79 6.18
N CYS A 111 18.38 8.08 5.08
CA CYS A 111 19.74 7.89 4.58
C CYS A 111 20.41 9.23 4.24
N ALA A 112 19.69 10.13 3.56
CA ALA A 112 20.20 11.46 3.22
C ALA A 112 20.44 12.31 4.49
N PHE A 113 19.55 12.24 5.47
CA PHE A 113 19.73 12.90 6.77
C PHE A 113 20.99 12.38 7.48
N ALA A 114 21.15 11.06 7.57
CA ALA A 114 22.33 10.44 8.20
C ALA A 114 23.63 10.81 7.47
N GLN A 115 23.65 10.80 6.13
CA GLN A 115 24.83 11.21 5.35
C GLN A 115 25.24 12.66 5.65
N ARG A 116 24.27 13.58 5.72
CA ARG A 116 24.53 14.99 6.03
C ARG A 116 25.05 15.16 7.46
N GLN A 117 24.39 14.53 8.43
CA GLN A 117 24.69 14.73 9.85
C GLN A 117 26.02 14.11 10.26
N TYR A 118 26.29 12.89 9.79
CA TYR A 118 27.48 12.13 10.17
C TYR A 118 28.64 12.28 9.18
N LYS A 119 28.49 13.13 8.14
CA LYS A 119 29.47 13.30 7.05
C LYS A 119 29.96 11.95 6.51
N ILE A 120 29.06 10.96 6.43
CA ILE A 120 29.37 9.63 5.94
C ILE A 120 29.69 9.78 4.45
N LYS A 121 30.98 9.94 4.14
CA LYS A 121 31.51 9.86 2.77
C LYS A 121 31.44 8.41 2.32
N THR A 122 30.26 7.90 2.01
CA THR A 122 30.11 6.74 1.14
C THR A 122 30.15 7.21 -0.30
N ASP A 123 31.27 7.82 -0.70
CA ASP A 123 31.60 7.83 -2.12
C ASP A 123 32.20 6.44 -2.40
N LEU A 124 31.42 5.56 -3.03
CA LEU A 124 31.90 4.23 -3.43
C LEU A 124 33.18 4.33 -4.30
N LYS A 125 33.43 5.49 -4.92
CA LYS A 125 34.68 5.78 -5.63
C LYS A 125 35.89 5.98 -4.70
N GLU A 126 35.70 6.50 -3.49
CA GLU A 126 36.77 6.64 -2.47
C GLU A 126 37.15 5.28 -1.88
N ILE A 127 36.18 4.37 -1.71
CA ILE A 127 36.44 3.00 -1.22
C ILE A 127 37.30 2.22 -2.23
N ARG A 128 37.04 2.39 -3.54
CA ARG A 128 37.83 1.76 -4.61
C ARG A 128 39.28 2.27 -4.66
N LYS A 129 39.54 3.52 -4.27
CA LYS A 129 40.90 4.09 -4.18
C LYS A 129 41.70 3.63 -2.95
N ARG A 130 41.04 3.03 -1.94
CA ARG A 130 41.66 2.52 -0.71
C ARG A 130 42.01 1.04 -0.77
N GLN A 131 41.60 0.31 -1.81
CA GLN A 131 42.11 -1.03 -2.07
C GLN A 131 43.49 -0.90 -2.75
N PRO A 132 44.57 -1.43 -2.17
CA PRO A 132 45.81 -1.59 -2.90
C PRO A 132 45.51 -2.54 -4.06
N THR A 133 45.80 -2.12 -5.28
CA THR A 133 45.94 -3.04 -6.41
C THR A 133 46.97 -4.09 -6.03
N LEU A 134 46.51 -5.34 -5.87
CA LEU A 134 47.35 -6.53 -5.89
C LEU A 134 47.86 -6.77 -7.31
#